data_AF-A0A1C1CAD2-F1
#
_entry.id   AF-A0A1C1CAD2-F1
#
_cell.length_a   1.000
_cell.length_b   1.000
_cell.length_c   1.000
_cell.angle_alpha   90.00
_cell.angle_beta   90.00
_cell.angle_gamma   90.00
#
_symmetry.space_group_name_H-M   'P 1'
#
loop_
_entity.id
_entity.type
_entity.pdbx_description
1 polymer ?
#
loop_
_entity_poly.entity_id
_entity_poly.type
_entity_poly.pdbx_seq_one_letter_code
_entity_poly.pdbx_strand_id
1 'polypeptide(L)'
;MRQSLVLRISRPLLRTAAPAPSRRCFTTTPRLVIDQRRVAGKIQIKTIDDKIAEFPLNEKIAALKVRVKTPGAPLSEPQWLDQLLDSIDRSNQYVLQMNKPDDGQIPIVQVVSRMELIQKINRQEDQKRNQQRLEKDKRPKQLELNWAISANDLQLKMKQMQEFLKKGKKVELLLANKRRQRKASQEEAQALLKAVREKIDEVGAAETVPMEGAILKQAILTVKMRGT
;
A
#
# COMPACT_ATOMS: atom_id res chain seq x y z
N MET A 1 -26.88 -51.93 14.95
CA MET A 1 -27.71 -51.96 16.17
C MET A 1 -27.92 -50.54 16.67
N ARG A 2 -29.17 -50.24 17.06
CA ARG A 2 -29.75 -49.04 17.74
C ARG A 2 -28.74 -48.27 18.62
N GLN A 3 -28.87 -46.96 18.85
CA GLN A 3 -29.98 -46.33 19.57
C GLN A 3 -30.05 -44.80 19.34
N SER A 4 -31.25 -44.32 19.01
CA SER A 4 -31.67 -42.94 19.18
C SER A 4 -32.04 -42.71 20.64
N LEU A 5 -31.47 -41.68 21.27
CA LEU A 5 -31.87 -41.25 22.61
C LEU A 5 -32.53 -39.87 22.51
N VAL A 6 -33.86 -39.87 22.59
CA VAL A 6 -34.68 -38.67 22.82
C VAL A 6 -35.09 -38.71 24.28
N LEU A 7 -34.67 -37.73 25.07
CA LEU A 7 -35.25 -37.49 26.41
C LEU A 7 -35.59 -36.01 26.59
N ARG A 8 -36.88 -35.78 26.74
CA ARG A 8 -37.57 -34.56 27.17
C ARG A 8 -37.62 -34.56 28.70
N ILE A 9 -37.27 -33.45 29.37
CA ILE A 9 -37.72 -33.10 30.74
C ILE A 9 -37.75 -31.56 30.81
N SER A 10 -38.92 -30.94 30.61
CA SER A 10 -39.88 -30.46 31.62
C SER A 10 -39.44 -29.25 32.46
N ARG A 11 -40.21 -28.16 32.26
CA ARG A 11 -40.19 -26.87 32.98
C ARG A 11 -40.64 -27.02 34.44
N PRO A 12 -40.11 -26.20 35.36
CA PRO A 12 -40.84 -25.73 36.52
C PRO A 12 -41.37 -24.30 36.31
N LEU A 13 -42.65 -24.13 36.63
CA LEU A 13 -43.33 -22.85 36.86
C LEU A 13 -43.05 -22.42 38.31
N LEU A 14 -42.39 -21.27 38.51
CA LEU A 14 -42.43 -20.56 39.78
C LEU A 14 -42.76 -19.09 39.53
N ARG A 15 -43.96 -18.73 39.97
CA ARG A 15 -44.54 -17.39 40.03
C ARG A 15 -44.15 -16.80 41.40
N THR A 16 -43.32 -15.77 41.43
CA THR A 16 -43.15 -14.92 42.62
C THR A 16 -43.14 -13.45 42.20
N ALA A 17 -43.77 -12.63 43.04
CA ALA A 17 -44.23 -11.27 42.77
C ALA A 17 -43.10 -10.26 42.54
N ALA A 18 -43.38 -9.27 41.67
CA ALA A 18 -42.49 -8.16 41.35
C ALA A 18 -42.35 -7.18 42.53
N PRO A 19 -41.12 -6.85 42.98
CA PRO A 19 -40.87 -5.66 43.77
C PRO A 19 -40.66 -4.43 42.89
N ALA A 20 -41.08 -3.27 43.41
CA ALA A 20 -41.08 -1.95 42.78
C ALA A 20 -39.70 -1.49 42.25
N PRO A 21 -39.65 -0.62 41.22
CA PRO A 21 -38.40 -0.20 40.57
C PRO A 21 -37.55 0.70 41.49
N SER A 22 -36.54 0.12 42.13
CA SER A 22 -35.43 0.88 42.68
C SER A 22 -34.63 1.49 41.54
N ARG A 23 -34.55 2.82 41.51
CA ARG A 23 -33.75 3.63 40.58
C ARG A 23 -32.29 3.17 40.57
N ARG A 24 -31.92 2.24 39.68
CA ARG A 24 -30.52 1.96 39.36
C ARG A 24 -30.09 2.96 38.31
N CYS A 25 -29.33 3.96 38.76
CA CYS A 25 -28.58 4.85 37.90
C CYS A 25 -27.56 4.01 37.12
N PHE A 26 -27.93 3.57 35.92
CA PHE A 26 -26.96 3.08 34.95
C PHE A 26 -26.20 4.29 34.42
N THR A 27 -25.15 4.70 35.13
CA THR A 27 -24.10 5.51 34.52
C THR A 27 -23.34 4.60 33.57
N THR A 28 -23.91 4.38 32.39
CA THR A 28 -23.24 3.74 31.27
C THR A 28 -22.26 4.75 30.68
N THR A 29 -21.23 5.12 31.43
CA THR A 29 -20.02 5.64 30.79
C THR A 29 -19.40 4.44 30.12
N PRO A 30 -19.38 4.32 28.78
CA PRO A 30 -18.61 3.28 28.16
C PRO A 30 -17.16 3.57 28.54
N ARG A 31 -16.61 2.79 29.48
CA ARG A 31 -15.16 2.71 29.62
C ARG A 31 -14.69 2.26 28.25
N LEU A 32 -14.11 3.18 27.48
CA LEU A 32 -13.29 2.84 26.34
C LEU A 32 -12.18 1.96 26.92
N VAL A 33 -12.43 0.65 27.00
CA VAL A 33 -11.40 -0.33 27.23
C VAL A 33 -10.57 -0.22 25.96
N ILE A 34 -9.54 0.63 26.02
CA ILE A 34 -8.49 0.68 25.01
C ILE A 34 -7.99 -0.76 24.97
N ASP A 35 -8.31 -1.46 23.89
CA ASP A 35 -7.89 -2.82 23.64
C ASP A 35 -6.36 -2.82 23.57
N GLN A 36 -5.71 -3.05 24.72
CA GLN A 36 -4.25 -3.08 24.83
C GLN A 36 -3.64 -4.20 23.98
N ARG A 37 -4.43 -5.14 23.43
CA ARG A 37 -3.92 -6.12 22.47
C ARG A 37 -3.56 -5.49 21.13
N ARG A 38 -4.01 -4.25 20.87
CA ARG A 38 -3.60 -3.43 19.73
C ARG A 38 -2.61 -2.33 20.12
N VAL A 39 -1.65 -2.58 21.02
CA VAL A 39 -0.41 -1.79 20.97
C VAL A 39 0.32 -2.23 19.70
N ALA A 40 -0.16 -1.72 18.57
CA ALA A 40 0.45 -1.81 17.26
C ALA A 40 1.93 -1.45 17.44
N GLY A 41 2.81 -2.28 16.85
CA GLY A 41 4.26 -2.15 17.01
C GLY A 41 4.71 -0.69 16.89
N LYS A 42 5.61 -0.27 17.79
CA LYS A 42 6.09 1.11 17.92
C LYS A 42 6.43 1.67 16.52
N ILE A 43 5.58 2.54 15.99
CA ILE A 43 5.86 3.24 14.73
C ILE A 43 7.03 4.17 15.02
N GLN A 44 8.21 3.83 14.52
CA GLN A 44 9.40 4.67 14.67
C GLN A 44 9.31 5.85 13.70
N ILE A 45 9.07 7.04 14.23
CA ILE A 45 9.10 8.28 13.45
C ILE A 45 10.58 8.68 13.31
N LYS A 46 11.12 8.64 12.08
CA LYS A 46 12.47 9.14 11.80
C LYS A 46 12.48 10.66 11.83
N THR A 47 13.33 11.25 12.66
CA THR A 47 13.55 12.70 12.69
C THR A 47 14.37 13.16 11.49
N ILE A 48 14.43 14.47 11.26
CA ILE A 48 15.29 15.04 10.21
C ILE A 48 16.76 14.73 10.50
N ASP A 49 17.18 14.81 11.77
CA ASP A 49 18.56 14.52 12.17
C ASP A 49 18.91 13.05 11.98
N ASP A 50 17.98 12.12 12.24
CA ASP A 50 18.17 10.69 11.92
C ASP A 50 18.41 10.49 10.42
N LYS A 51 17.64 11.17 9.57
CA LYS A 51 17.79 11.10 8.10
C LYS A 51 19.11 11.71 7.64
N ILE A 52 19.55 12.81 8.25
CA ILE A 52 20.86 13.41 7.98
C ILE A 52 21.97 12.42 8.36
N ALA A 53 21.82 11.72 9.49
CA ALA A 53 22.79 10.73 9.94
C ALA A 53 22.90 9.48 9.04
N GLU A 54 21.96 9.24 8.12
CA GLU A 54 22.07 8.15 7.14
C GLU A 54 23.13 8.41 6.06
N PHE A 55 23.55 9.67 5.86
CA PHE A 55 24.56 10.02 4.87
C PHE A 55 25.99 9.79 5.39
N PRO A 56 26.96 9.47 4.49
CA PRO A 56 28.38 9.45 4.82
C PRO A 56 28.89 10.89 4.98
N LEU A 57 28.76 11.41 6.21
CA LEU A 57 29.12 12.77 6.59
C LEU A 57 30.34 12.79 7.50
N ASN A 58 31.19 13.80 7.34
CA ASN A 58 32.31 14.12 8.23
C ASN A 58 33.17 12.88 8.56
N GLU A 59 33.25 12.50 9.84
CA GLU A 59 34.04 11.39 10.36
C GLU A 59 33.53 10.02 9.91
N LYS A 60 32.31 9.93 9.35
CA LYS A 60 31.80 8.69 8.73
C LYS A 60 32.50 8.36 7.40
N ILE A 61 33.26 9.31 6.84
CA ILE A 61 34.06 9.09 5.63
C ILE A 61 35.32 8.33 6.04
N ALA A 62 35.40 7.05 5.72
CA ALA A 62 36.51 6.16 6.09
C ALA A 62 37.76 6.37 5.20
N ALA A 63 38.24 7.62 5.08
CA ALA A 63 39.41 7.96 4.30
C ALA A 63 40.20 9.13 4.93
N LEU A 64 41.52 9.03 4.91
CA LEU A 64 42.41 10.08 5.43
C LEU A 64 42.52 11.29 4.49
N LYS A 65 42.50 11.04 3.18
CA LYS A 65 42.58 12.05 2.13
C LYS A 65 41.29 12.09 1.34
N VAL A 66 40.88 13.28 0.93
CA VAL A 66 39.67 13.55 0.13
C VAL A 66 39.95 14.57 -0.96
N ARG A 67 39.15 14.56 -2.02
CA ARG A 67 39.14 15.61 -3.05
C ARG A 67 37.84 16.39 -2.97
N VAL A 68 37.92 17.70 -2.82
CA VAL A 68 36.77 18.58 -2.71
C VAL A 68 36.25 18.93 -4.10
N LYS A 69 34.94 18.78 -4.29
CA LYS A 69 34.22 19.22 -5.47
C LYS A 69 33.48 20.52 -5.18
N THR A 70 34.03 21.61 -5.69
CA THR A 70 33.38 22.93 -5.68
C THR A 70 32.44 23.06 -6.89
N PRO A 71 31.22 23.63 -6.74
CA PRO A 71 30.34 23.83 -7.88
C PRO A 71 30.98 24.76 -8.91
N GLY A 72 31.20 24.27 -10.13
CA GLY A 72 31.75 25.05 -11.25
C GLY A 72 33.29 25.10 -11.35
N ALA A 73 34.01 24.58 -10.35
CA ALA A 73 35.47 24.46 -10.41
C ALA A 73 35.90 23.01 -10.72
N PRO A 74 37.12 22.79 -11.23
CA PRO A 74 37.69 21.44 -11.31
C PRO A 74 37.83 20.81 -9.92
N LEU A 75 37.99 19.48 -9.89
CA LEU A 75 38.23 18.74 -8.65
C LEU A 75 39.51 19.25 -7.98
N SER A 76 39.47 19.47 -6.66
CA SER A 76 40.65 19.90 -5.92
C SER A 76 41.73 18.82 -5.88
N GLU A 77 42.95 19.25 -5.58
CA GLU A 77 44.00 18.33 -5.17
C GLU A 77 43.60 17.54 -3.90
N PRO A 78 44.17 16.34 -3.69
CA PRO A 78 43.96 15.57 -2.46
C PRO A 78 44.37 16.35 -1.21
N GLN A 79 43.42 16.59 -0.32
CA GLN A 79 43.62 17.25 0.97
C GLN A 79 43.32 16.30 2.12
N TRP A 80 43.88 16.57 3.30
CA TRP A 80 43.57 15.80 4.50
C TRP A 80 42.14 16.09 4.95
N LEU A 81 41.39 15.03 5.26
CA LEU A 81 40.00 15.15 5.72
C LEU A 81 39.93 15.98 7.01
N ASP A 82 40.82 15.74 7.96
CA ASP A 82 40.87 16.48 9.23
C ASP A 82 41.09 17.98 9.01
N GLN A 83 42.05 18.33 8.15
CA GLN A 83 42.33 19.73 7.79
C GLN A 83 41.11 20.40 7.14
N LEU A 84 40.39 19.67 6.28
CA LEU A 84 39.15 20.16 5.68
C LEU A 84 38.06 20.37 6.75
N LEU A 85 37.90 19.42 7.68
CA LEU A 85 36.92 19.49 8.77
C LEU A 85 37.20 20.61 9.78
N ASP A 86 38.47 21.00 9.94
CA ASP A 86 38.88 22.14 10.75
C ASP A 86 38.60 23.48 10.06
N SER A 87 38.61 23.51 8.74
CA SER A 87 38.40 24.74 7.95
C SER A 87 36.93 25.18 7.85
N ILE A 88 35.99 24.26 8.06
CA ILE A 88 34.55 24.50 7.87
C ILE A 88 33.83 24.81 9.18
N ASP A 89 32.67 25.46 9.09
CA ASP A 89 31.80 25.66 10.26
C ASP A 89 31.05 24.37 10.61
N ARG A 90 31.57 23.63 11.59
CA ARG A 90 31.01 22.35 12.06
C ARG A 90 29.58 22.45 12.62
N SER A 91 29.09 23.66 12.90
CA SER A 91 27.73 23.85 13.42
C SER A 91 26.66 23.84 12.32
N ASN A 92 27.00 24.33 11.12
CA ASN A 92 26.05 24.51 10.02
C ASN A 92 26.43 23.78 8.74
N GLN A 93 27.65 23.29 8.62
CA GLN A 93 28.19 22.65 7.41
C GLN A 93 28.64 21.22 7.69
N TYR A 94 28.55 20.40 6.65
CA TYR A 94 28.98 19.01 6.64
C TYR A 94 29.83 18.74 5.41
N VAL A 95 30.83 17.86 5.55
CA VAL A 95 31.53 17.26 4.42
C VAL A 95 30.75 16.02 4.02
N LEU A 96 30.12 16.05 2.84
CA LEU A 96 29.35 14.93 2.30
C LEU A 96 30.16 14.19 1.23
N GLN A 97 30.31 12.88 1.39
CA GLN A 97 30.87 12.03 0.34
C GLN A 97 29.85 11.79 -0.79
N MET A 98 30.27 12.04 -2.05
CA MET A 98 29.39 11.94 -3.22
C MET A 98 29.51 10.61 -3.96
N ASN A 99 30.71 10.06 -4.07
CA ASN A 99 30.94 8.77 -4.70
C ASN A 99 30.71 7.62 -3.71
N LYS A 100 30.48 6.41 -4.23
CA LYS A 100 30.46 5.21 -3.41
C LYS A 100 31.86 4.99 -2.82
N PRO A 101 31.98 4.51 -1.57
CA PRO A 101 33.28 4.08 -1.05
C PRO A 101 33.82 2.98 -1.97
N ASP A 102 35.02 3.19 -2.51
CA ASP A 102 35.70 2.27 -3.41
C ASP A 102 37.12 2.03 -2.89
N ASP A 103 37.60 0.80 -3.06
CA ASP A 103 38.86 0.35 -2.49
C ASP A 103 40.02 0.88 -3.32
N GLY A 104 40.63 1.97 -2.87
CA GLY A 104 41.86 2.55 -3.45
C GLY A 104 41.68 3.88 -4.16
N GLN A 105 40.45 4.34 -4.40
CA GLN A 105 40.20 5.68 -4.94
C GLN A 105 39.99 6.70 -3.82
N ILE A 106 40.62 7.88 -3.96
CA ILE A 106 40.40 9.01 -3.05
C ILE A 106 38.95 9.49 -3.18
N PRO A 107 38.16 9.54 -2.10
CA PRO A 107 36.76 9.94 -2.16
C PRO A 107 36.59 11.40 -2.59
N ILE A 108 35.53 11.63 -3.37
CA ILE A 108 35.11 12.96 -3.80
C ILE A 108 34.05 13.45 -2.84
N VAL A 109 34.34 14.57 -2.18
CA VAL A 109 33.49 15.16 -1.15
C VAL A 109 33.00 16.54 -1.58
N GLN A 110 31.86 16.95 -1.04
CA GLN A 110 31.31 18.29 -1.20
C GLN A 110 30.98 18.86 0.17
N VAL A 111 31.40 20.10 0.43
CA VAL A 111 30.96 20.85 1.61
C VAL A 111 29.53 21.31 1.34
N VAL A 112 28.60 20.92 2.20
CA VAL A 112 27.17 21.22 2.08
C VAL A 112 26.65 21.81 3.38
N SER A 113 25.74 22.77 3.29
CA SER A 113 25.06 23.29 4.47
C SER A 113 24.01 22.30 5.00
N ARG A 114 23.65 22.40 6.29
CA ARG A 114 22.54 21.65 6.89
C ARG A 114 21.24 21.86 6.11
N MET A 115 20.98 23.10 5.69
CA MET A 115 19.80 23.43 4.90
C MET A 115 19.77 22.71 3.55
N GLU A 116 20.90 22.64 2.84
CA GLU A 116 21.00 21.89 1.58
C GLU A 116 20.75 20.39 1.77
N LEU A 117 21.26 19.79 2.85
CA LEU A 117 20.98 18.39 3.18
C LEU A 117 19.50 18.16 3.43
N ILE A 118 18.85 19.04 4.20
CA ILE A 118 17.40 18.96 4.45
C ILE A 118 16.62 19.08 3.14
N GLN A 119 16.98 20.04 2.28
CA GLN A 119 16.34 20.20 0.96
C GLN A 119 16.53 18.95 0.09
N LYS A 120 17.73 18.36 0.08
CA LYS A 120 18.02 17.12 -0.65
C LYS A 120 17.17 15.96 -0.14
N ILE A 121 17.05 15.79 1.17
CA ILE A 121 16.20 14.77 1.80
C ILE A 121 14.74 14.96 1.39
N ASN A 122 14.19 16.16 1.57
CA ASN A 122 12.80 16.45 1.21
C ASN A 122 12.53 16.18 -0.28
N ARG A 123 13.43 16.60 -1.15
CA ARG A 123 13.33 16.34 -2.60
C ARG A 123 13.32 14.85 -2.91
N GLN A 124 14.19 14.07 -2.27
CA GLN A 124 14.22 12.61 -2.44
C GLN A 124 12.94 11.95 -1.93
N GLU A 125 12.40 12.41 -0.80
CA GLU A 125 11.15 11.90 -0.24
C GLU A 125 9.94 12.23 -1.11
N ASP A 126 9.87 13.46 -1.63
CA ASP A 126 8.81 13.89 -2.54
C ASP A 126 8.85 13.12 -3.86
N GLN A 127 10.05 12.92 -4.42
CA GLN A 127 10.24 12.09 -5.62
C GLN A 127 9.79 10.65 -5.37
N LYS A 128 10.21 10.04 -4.25
CA LYS A 128 9.81 8.68 -3.86
C LYS A 128 8.30 8.58 -3.65
N ARG A 129 7.69 9.56 -2.97
CA ARG A 129 6.24 9.62 -2.74
C ARG A 129 5.47 9.77 -4.04
N ASN A 130 5.94 10.63 -4.94
CA ASN A 130 5.32 10.80 -6.26
C ASN A 130 5.44 9.53 -7.10
N GLN A 131 6.61 8.90 -7.13
CA GLN A 131 6.82 7.61 -7.80
C GLN A 131 5.88 6.54 -7.25
N GLN A 132 5.79 6.39 -5.93
CA GLN A 132 4.86 5.44 -5.30
C GLN A 132 3.40 5.74 -5.63
N ARG A 133 3.01 7.03 -5.71
CA ARG A 133 1.67 7.42 -6.12
C ARG A 133 1.39 7.01 -7.57
N LEU A 134 2.31 7.34 -8.49
CA LEU A 134 2.22 6.96 -9.90
C LEU A 134 2.15 5.44 -10.08
N GLU A 135 2.97 4.69 -9.33
CA GLU A 135 2.93 3.22 -9.33
C GLU A 135 1.60 2.68 -8.80
N LYS A 136 1.05 3.28 -7.72
CA LYS A 136 -0.27 2.90 -7.19
C LYS A 136 -1.41 3.21 -8.16
N ASP A 137 -1.29 4.30 -8.92
CA ASP A 137 -2.30 4.69 -9.92
C ASP A 137 -2.22 3.82 -11.18
N LYS A 138 -1.03 3.35 -11.57
CA LYS A 138 -0.83 2.39 -12.67
C LYS A 138 -1.32 0.97 -12.35
N ARG A 139 -1.39 0.57 -11.07
CA ARG A 139 -1.84 -0.77 -10.68
C ARG A 139 -3.28 -1.02 -11.14
N PRO A 140 -3.56 -2.13 -11.83
CA PRO A 140 -4.92 -2.47 -12.23
C PRO A 140 -5.80 -2.71 -11.01
N LYS A 141 -7.07 -2.32 -11.13
CA LYS A 141 -8.09 -2.65 -10.12
C LYS A 141 -8.72 -3.98 -10.46
N GLN A 142 -8.60 -4.92 -9.55
CA GLN A 142 -9.19 -6.23 -9.71
C GLN A 142 -10.64 -6.23 -9.20
N LEU A 143 -11.54 -6.75 -10.01
CA LEU A 143 -12.93 -7.02 -9.64
C LEU A 143 -13.19 -8.51 -9.79
N GLU A 144 -13.46 -9.15 -8.67
CA GLU A 144 -13.81 -10.57 -8.65
C GLU A 144 -15.29 -10.76 -9.02
N LEU A 145 -15.50 -11.66 -9.97
CA LEU A 145 -16.79 -12.12 -10.46
C LEU A 145 -16.87 -13.63 -10.31
N ASN A 146 -18.01 -14.13 -9.84
CA ASN A 146 -18.29 -15.56 -9.89
C ASN A 146 -18.99 -15.89 -11.21
N TRP A 147 -18.72 -17.05 -11.79
CA TRP A 147 -19.49 -17.57 -12.92
C TRP A 147 -20.99 -17.67 -12.60
N ALA A 148 -21.32 -18.01 -11.36
CA ALA A 148 -22.70 -18.12 -10.87
C ALA A 148 -23.17 -16.85 -10.13
N ILE A 149 -22.83 -15.66 -10.63
CA ILE A 149 -23.20 -14.37 -10.02
C ILE A 149 -24.71 -14.09 -10.12
N SER A 150 -25.26 -13.35 -9.17
CA SER A 150 -26.64 -12.86 -9.25
C SER A 150 -26.71 -11.60 -10.12
N ALA A 151 -27.86 -11.35 -10.74
CA ALA A 151 -28.05 -10.15 -11.58
C ALA A 151 -27.79 -8.84 -10.83
N ASN A 152 -28.20 -8.77 -9.56
CA ASN A 152 -27.98 -7.60 -8.70
C ASN A 152 -26.49 -7.37 -8.38
N ASP A 153 -25.74 -8.42 -8.03
CA ASP A 153 -24.30 -8.30 -7.75
C ASP A 153 -23.53 -7.94 -9.03
N LEU A 154 -23.91 -8.53 -10.17
CA LEU A 154 -23.34 -8.18 -11.47
C LEU A 154 -23.52 -6.69 -11.76
N GLN A 155 -24.71 -6.14 -11.57
CA GLN A 155 -24.96 -4.70 -11.77
C GLN A 155 -24.07 -3.82 -10.89
N LEU A 156 -23.89 -4.17 -9.62
CA LEU A 156 -23.01 -3.41 -8.71
C LEU A 156 -21.55 -3.45 -9.20
N LYS A 157 -21.07 -4.62 -9.63
CA LYS A 157 -19.72 -4.80 -10.16
C LYS A 157 -19.50 -4.05 -11.47
N MET A 158 -20.49 -4.02 -12.35
CA MET A 158 -20.43 -3.24 -13.60
C MET A 158 -20.39 -1.74 -13.33
N LYS A 159 -21.14 -1.23 -12.34
CA LYS A 159 -21.03 0.18 -11.90
C LYS A 159 -19.64 0.49 -11.36
N GLN A 160 -19.09 -0.37 -10.50
CA GLN A 160 -17.72 -0.22 -9.99
C GLN A 160 -16.68 -0.24 -11.11
N MET A 161 -16.82 -1.15 -12.08
CA MET A 161 -15.97 -1.19 -13.27
C MET A 161 -16.02 0.13 -14.03
N GLN A 162 -17.23 0.64 -14.31
CA GLN A 162 -17.43 1.92 -14.98
C GLN A 162 -16.78 3.08 -14.22
N GLU A 163 -16.92 3.13 -12.88
CA GLU A 163 -16.27 4.16 -12.06
C GLU A 163 -14.74 4.12 -12.11
N PHE A 164 -14.15 2.93 -12.14
CA PHE A 164 -12.70 2.79 -12.28
C PHE A 164 -12.22 3.17 -13.68
N LEU A 165 -12.94 2.77 -14.72
CA LEU A 165 -12.62 3.12 -16.11
C LEU A 165 -12.74 4.63 -16.36
N LYS A 166 -13.78 5.29 -15.80
CA LYS A 166 -13.92 6.76 -15.84
C LYS A 166 -12.76 7.49 -15.17
N LYS A 167 -12.12 6.89 -14.17
CA LYS A 167 -10.90 7.41 -13.53
C LYS A 167 -9.61 7.14 -14.32
N GLY A 168 -9.72 6.57 -15.53
CA GLY A 168 -8.58 6.17 -16.36
C GLY A 168 -7.81 4.96 -15.82
N LYS A 169 -8.40 4.19 -14.88
CA LYS A 169 -7.75 3.01 -14.30
C LYS A 169 -7.97 1.79 -15.17
N LYS A 170 -6.93 0.98 -15.30
CA LYS A 170 -7.03 -0.38 -15.86
C LYS A 170 -7.82 -1.26 -14.89
N VAL A 171 -8.73 -2.08 -15.41
CA VAL A 171 -9.55 -3.00 -14.61
C VAL A 171 -9.28 -4.44 -15.03
N GLU A 172 -9.09 -5.32 -14.07
CA GLU A 172 -8.96 -6.77 -14.28
C GLU A 172 -10.16 -7.47 -13.66
N LEU A 173 -10.99 -8.11 -14.50
CA LEU A 173 -12.11 -8.91 -14.06
C LEU A 173 -11.63 -10.35 -13.84
N LEU A 174 -11.59 -10.79 -12.58
CA LEU A 174 -11.26 -12.17 -12.24
C LEU A 174 -12.55 -12.99 -12.15
N LEU A 175 -12.76 -13.85 -13.13
CA LEU A 175 -13.90 -14.77 -13.22
C LEU A 175 -13.49 -16.12 -12.64
N ALA A 176 -14.03 -16.49 -11.48
CA ALA A 176 -13.65 -17.73 -10.80
C ALA A 176 -14.83 -18.36 -10.04
N ASN A 177 -14.81 -19.69 -9.92
CA ASN A 177 -15.77 -20.40 -9.08
C ASN A 177 -15.45 -20.19 -7.59
N LYS A 178 -16.48 -19.90 -6.78
CA LYS A 178 -16.35 -19.93 -5.32
C LYS A 178 -16.53 -21.35 -4.79
N ARG A 179 -15.62 -21.80 -3.91
CA ARG A 179 -15.55 -23.18 -3.37
C ARG A 179 -16.87 -23.72 -2.79
N ARG A 180 -17.73 -22.86 -2.24
CA ARG A 180 -18.98 -23.24 -1.56
C ARG A 180 -20.24 -22.71 -2.24
N GLN A 181 -20.14 -22.23 -3.48
CA GLN A 181 -21.30 -21.73 -4.23
C GLN A 181 -21.64 -22.69 -5.39
N ARG A 182 -22.85 -22.55 -5.92
CA ARG A 182 -23.30 -23.32 -7.09
C ARG A 182 -22.31 -23.13 -8.25
N LYS A 183 -22.05 -24.21 -8.99
CA LYS A 183 -21.31 -24.14 -10.25
C LYS A 183 -22.26 -23.61 -11.33
N ALA A 184 -21.76 -22.71 -12.17
CA ALA A 184 -22.54 -22.24 -13.32
C ALA A 184 -22.60 -23.30 -14.42
N SER A 185 -23.67 -23.28 -15.21
CA SER A 185 -23.68 -24.00 -16.48
C SER A 185 -22.78 -23.30 -17.52
N GLN A 186 -22.41 -24.02 -18.58
CA GLN A 186 -21.64 -23.42 -19.68
C GLN A 186 -22.40 -22.26 -20.34
N GLU A 187 -23.72 -22.40 -20.49
CA GLU A 187 -24.61 -21.37 -21.04
C GLU A 187 -24.66 -20.12 -20.14
N GLU A 188 -24.80 -20.30 -18.82
CA GLU A 188 -24.78 -19.20 -17.85
C GLU A 188 -23.43 -18.45 -17.89
N ALA A 189 -22.32 -19.18 -17.98
CA ALA A 189 -20.99 -18.59 -18.07
C ALA A 189 -20.79 -17.80 -19.37
N GLN A 190 -21.29 -18.30 -20.50
CA GLN A 190 -21.26 -17.58 -21.78
C GLN A 190 -22.16 -16.33 -21.76
N ALA A 191 -23.36 -16.43 -21.17
CA ALA A 191 -24.26 -15.30 -21.00
C ALA A 191 -23.65 -14.20 -20.13
N LEU A 192 -22.94 -14.57 -19.06
CA LEU A 192 -22.19 -13.63 -18.22
C LEU A 192 -21.12 -12.91 -19.04
N LEU A 193 -20.28 -13.65 -19.79
CA LEU A 193 -19.23 -13.06 -20.62
C LEU A 193 -19.81 -12.08 -21.66
N LYS A 194 -20.93 -12.46 -22.28
CA LYS A 194 -21.63 -11.60 -23.23
C LYS A 194 -22.12 -10.31 -22.55
N ALA A 195 -22.79 -10.42 -21.40
CA ALA A 195 -23.27 -9.26 -20.64
C ALA A 195 -22.14 -8.33 -20.18
N VAL A 196 -20.99 -8.89 -19.79
CA VAL A 196 -19.79 -8.12 -19.42
C VAL A 196 -19.22 -7.39 -20.63
N ARG A 197 -19.10 -8.06 -21.78
CA ARG A 197 -18.61 -7.46 -23.03
C ARG A 197 -19.51 -6.33 -23.52
N GLU A 198 -20.82 -6.55 -23.54
CA GLU A 198 -21.80 -5.51 -23.88
C GLU A 198 -21.64 -4.28 -22.97
N LYS A 199 -21.43 -4.49 -21.67
CA LYS A 199 -21.18 -3.38 -20.72
C LYS A 199 -19.83 -2.69 -20.94
N ILE A 200 -18.79 -3.42 -21.34
CA ILE A 200 -17.49 -2.83 -21.69
C ILE A 200 -17.63 -1.94 -22.92
N ASP A 201 -18.33 -2.41 -23.96
CA ASP A 201 -18.60 -1.66 -25.18
C ASP A 201 -19.48 -0.43 -24.92
N GLU A 202 -20.53 -0.55 -24.10
CA GLU A 202 -21.42 0.56 -23.70
C GLU A 202 -20.65 1.68 -22.98
N VAL A 203 -19.64 1.35 -22.19
CA VAL A 203 -18.80 2.33 -21.48
C VAL A 203 -17.72 2.93 -22.40
N GLY A 204 -17.57 2.43 -23.63
CA GLY A 204 -16.51 2.86 -24.55
C GLY A 204 -15.14 2.33 -24.17
N ALA A 205 -15.09 1.19 -23.47
CA ALA A 205 -13.85 0.52 -23.12
C ALA A 205 -13.49 -0.61 -24.11
N ALA A 206 -12.28 -1.14 -24.01
CA ALA A 206 -11.79 -2.23 -24.85
C ALA A 206 -11.00 -3.25 -24.02
N GLU A 207 -11.12 -4.51 -24.43
CA GLU A 207 -10.23 -5.57 -23.96
C GLU A 207 -8.81 -5.30 -24.47
N THR A 208 -7.84 -5.20 -23.56
CA THR A 208 -6.44 -4.91 -23.91
C THR A 208 -5.65 -6.18 -24.22
N VAL A 209 -5.98 -7.26 -23.52
CA VAL A 209 -5.32 -8.57 -23.61
C VAL A 209 -6.43 -9.59 -23.88
N PRO A 210 -6.20 -10.60 -24.75
CA PRO A 210 -7.15 -11.69 -24.89
C PRO A 210 -7.45 -12.31 -23.52
N MET A 211 -8.69 -12.76 -23.33
CA MET A 211 -9.11 -13.40 -22.08
C MET A 211 -8.17 -14.56 -21.73
N GLU A 212 -7.48 -14.45 -20.60
CA GLU A 212 -6.58 -15.49 -20.11
C GLU A 212 -7.38 -16.52 -19.32
N GLY A 213 -7.05 -17.81 -19.48
CA GLY A 213 -7.69 -18.90 -18.74
C GLY A 213 -8.85 -19.56 -19.49
N ALA A 214 -9.73 -20.23 -18.75
CA ALA A 214 -10.78 -21.08 -19.33
C ALA A 214 -12.14 -20.83 -18.68
N ILE A 215 -13.18 -20.91 -19.52
CA ILE A 215 -14.58 -20.82 -19.09
C ILE A 215 -14.86 -21.93 -18.06
N LEU A 216 -15.66 -21.61 -17.04
CA LEU A 216 -15.96 -22.47 -15.87
C LEU A 216 -14.75 -22.81 -14.96
N LYS A 217 -13.54 -22.37 -15.28
CA LYS A 217 -12.37 -22.46 -14.40
C LYS A 217 -12.06 -21.09 -13.81
N GLN A 218 -10.85 -20.61 -14.03
CA GLN A 218 -10.44 -19.24 -13.74
C GLN A 218 -10.20 -18.57 -15.09
N ALA A 219 -10.77 -17.39 -15.27
CA ALA A 219 -10.50 -16.53 -16.40
C ALA A 219 -10.23 -15.10 -15.93
N ILE A 220 -9.34 -14.39 -16.63
CA ILE A 220 -9.00 -13.00 -16.36
C ILE A 220 -9.27 -12.21 -17.63
N LEU A 221 -10.05 -11.14 -17.49
CA LEU A 221 -10.37 -10.23 -18.58
C LEU A 221 -9.87 -8.84 -18.21
N THR A 222 -9.04 -8.27 -19.08
CA THR A 222 -8.35 -7.02 -18.83
C THR A 222 -8.94 -5.90 -19.69
N VAL A 223 -9.44 -4.86 -19.04
CA VAL A 223 -10.19 -3.76 -19.67
C VAL A 223 -9.51 -2.41 -19.44
N LYS A 224 -9.50 -1.56 -20.48
CA LYS A 224 -9.09 -0.15 -20.42
C LYS A 224 -10.06 0.71 -21.22
N MET A 225 -10.22 1.98 -20.85
CA MET A 225 -11.01 2.96 -21.62
C MET A 225 -10.37 3.17 -23.00
N ARG A 226 -11.15 3.22 -24.10
CA ARG A 226 -10.62 3.48 -25.44
C ARG A 226 -10.04 4.90 -25.50
N GLY A 227 -8.85 5.06 -26.07
CA GLY A 227 -8.22 6.37 -26.26
C GLY A 227 -7.50 6.96 -25.05
N THR A 228 -7.41 6.22 -23.93
CA THR A 228 -6.44 6.49 -22.84
C THR A 228 -5.28 5.53 -22.95
#